data_AF-A0A1A5JIK6-F1
#
_entry.id   AF-A0A1A5JIK6-F1
#
_cell.length_a   1.000
_cell.length_b   1.000
_cell.length_c   1.000
_cell.angle_alpha   90.00
_cell.angle_beta   90.00
_cell.angle_gamma   90.00
#
_symmetry.space_group_name_H-M   'P 1'
#
loop_
_entity.id
_entity.type
_entity.pdbx_description
1 polymer ?
#
loop_
_entity_poly.entity_id
_entity_poly.type
_entity_poly.pdbx_seq_one_letter_code
_entity_poly.pdbx_strand_id
1 'polypeptide(L)'
;MNARRNNLTFVRFVAACIVVIGHAQAIVGHIQTQIFGGSVAVVGVMVFFAISGYLITDSWERNPSVGIFFANRCLRILPALAVVTILTAFVLGPTVTSLSVGDYFSNPNLLYFLRNLWLYTTYFLPGVFEHNPIPNAVNGSLWSLAPEFLCYTIVAAVGLSSPYLRGYAFFALFIGLAAACFYYPSYTGPQIVFYATDAFQAASVMMFFMVGAMIRLFRIPLNVYVRPPCSSAISSSREDRLMSG
;
A
#
# COMPACT_ATOMS: atom_id res chain seq x y z
N MET A 1 -18.00 -4.19 -19.38
CA MET A 1 -16.89 -4.18 -18.40
C MET A 1 -17.38 -3.54 -17.11
N ASN A 2 -17.28 -4.26 -15.98
CA ASN A 2 -18.05 -4.03 -14.74
C ASN A 2 -17.77 -2.68 -14.06
N ALA A 3 -18.79 -1.83 -13.94
CA ALA A 3 -18.75 -0.53 -13.24
C ALA A 3 -18.08 -0.60 -11.85
N ARG A 4 -18.27 -1.70 -11.11
CA ARG A 4 -17.62 -1.93 -9.81
C ARG A 4 -16.09 -1.92 -9.87
N ARG A 5 -15.47 -2.51 -10.90
CA ARG A 5 -14.00 -2.49 -11.04
C ARG A 5 -13.52 -1.08 -11.30
N ASN A 6 -14.22 -0.33 -12.15
CA ASN A 6 -13.90 1.07 -12.42
C ASN A 6 -14.01 1.92 -11.15
N ASN A 7 -15.03 1.68 -10.31
CA ASN A 7 -15.21 2.43 -9.07
C ASN A 7 -14.08 2.16 -8.05
N LEU A 8 -13.65 0.90 -7.89
CA LEU A 8 -12.50 0.58 -7.03
C LEU A 8 -11.20 1.14 -7.57
N THR A 9 -11.00 1.15 -8.89
CA THR A 9 -9.85 1.81 -9.52
C THR A 9 -9.87 3.32 -9.26
N PHE A 10 -11.03 3.96 -9.36
CA PHE A 10 -11.18 5.37 -9.05
C PHE A 10 -10.87 5.69 -7.58
N VAL A 11 -11.40 4.89 -6.64
CA VAL A 11 -11.10 5.07 -5.20
C VAL A 11 -9.60 4.89 -4.94
N ARG A 12 -8.94 3.94 -5.59
CA ARG A 12 -7.48 3.77 -5.51
C ARG A 12 -6.72 4.96 -6.06
N PHE A 13 -7.18 5.56 -7.16
CA PHE A 13 -6.57 6.76 -7.70
C PHE A 13 -6.67 7.92 -6.70
N VAL A 14 -7.85 8.15 -6.12
CA VAL A 14 -8.03 9.16 -5.06
C VAL A 14 -7.11 8.87 -3.86
N ALA A 15 -7.03 7.61 -3.42
CA ALA A 15 -6.14 7.21 -2.34
C ALA A 15 -4.66 7.47 -2.70
N ALA A 16 -4.24 7.20 -3.95
CA ALA A 16 -2.88 7.52 -4.41
C ALA A 16 -2.58 9.02 -4.33
N CYS A 17 -3.52 9.87 -4.76
CA CYS A 17 -3.37 11.33 -4.66
C CYS A 17 -3.21 11.77 -3.19
N ILE A 18 -4.01 11.21 -2.28
CA ILE A 18 -3.93 11.47 -0.84
C ILE A 18 -2.55 11.09 -0.28
N VAL A 19 -2.03 9.91 -0.65
CA VAL A 19 -0.69 9.44 -0.25
C VAL A 19 0.39 10.40 -0.74
N VAL A 20 0.35 10.79 -2.02
CA VAL A 20 1.33 11.70 -2.63
C VAL A 20 1.32 13.06 -1.95
N ILE A 21 0.13 13.63 -1.69
CA ILE A 21 0.00 14.93 -1.03
C ILE A 21 0.58 14.88 0.39
N GLY A 22 0.23 13.85 1.18
CA GLY A 22 0.72 13.73 2.55
C GLY A 22 2.23 13.52 2.63
N HIS A 23 2.82 12.72 1.75
CA HIS A 23 4.28 12.57 1.68
C HIS A 23 4.97 13.84 1.17
N ALA A 24 4.39 14.58 0.23
CA ALA A 24 4.96 15.82 -0.25
C ALA A 24 5.10 16.86 0.88
N GLN A 25 4.11 16.97 1.76
CA GLN A 25 4.19 17.83 2.96
C GLN A 25 5.38 17.44 3.85
N ALA A 26 5.56 16.14 4.09
CA ALA A 26 6.64 15.62 4.91
C ALA A 26 8.03 15.90 4.30
N ILE A 27 8.17 15.75 2.98
CA ILE A 27 9.43 15.93 2.25
C ILE A 27 9.86 17.41 2.24
N VAL A 28 8.91 18.33 2.08
CA VAL A 28 9.18 19.78 2.05
C VAL A 28 9.33 20.35 3.47
N GLY A 29 9.10 19.55 4.52
CA GLY A 29 9.21 19.98 5.92
C GLY A 29 8.02 20.80 6.42
N HIS A 30 6.89 20.75 5.72
CA HIS A 30 5.64 21.34 6.20
C HIS A 30 5.00 20.46 7.28
N ILE A 31 4.17 21.09 8.12
CA ILE A 31 3.30 20.36 9.06
C ILE A 31 2.38 19.46 8.24
N GLN A 32 2.52 18.14 8.42
CA GLN A 32 1.68 17.18 7.72
C GLN A 32 0.23 17.33 8.16
N THR A 33 -0.69 17.35 7.20
CA THR A 33 -2.12 17.30 7.50
C THR A 33 -2.42 16.01 8.26
N GLN A 34 -3.00 16.16 9.45
CA GLN A 34 -3.36 15.04 10.32
C GLN A 34 -4.86 14.76 10.20
N ILE A 35 -5.23 13.48 10.19
CA ILE A 35 -6.60 13.01 10.30
C ILE A 35 -6.61 11.94 11.41
N PHE A 36 -7.48 12.10 12.41
CA PHE A 36 -7.55 11.23 13.59
C PHE A 36 -6.21 11.04 14.33
N GLY A 37 -5.37 12.07 14.33
CA GLY A 37 -4.06 12.05 14.99
C GLY A 37 -2.95 11.32 14.22
N GLY A 38 -3.19 10.90 12.98
CA GLY A 38 -2.18 10.33 12.07
C GLY A 38 -2.09 11.09 10.75
N SER A 39 -0.96 10.95 10.05
CA SER A 39 -0.74 11.60 8.75
C SER A 39 -1.81 11.21 7.73
N VAL A 40 -2.28 12.18 6.94
CA VAL A 40 -3.24 11.96 5.85
C VAL A 40 -2.74 10.93 4.83
N ALA A 41 -1.43 10.80 4.64
CA ALA A 41 -0.84 9.77 3.79
C ALA A 41 -1.19 8.36 4.28
N VAL A 42 -1.21 8.14 5.60
CA VAL A 42 -1.55 6.84 6.18
C VAL A 42 -3.00 6.46 5.88
N VAL A 43 -3.92 7.42 5.88
CA VAL A 43 -5.33 7.18 5.49
C VAL A 43 -5.42 6.63 4.07
N GLY A 44 -4.66 7.20 3.13
CA GLY A 44 -4.59 6.67 1.76
C GLY A 44 -4.09 5.22 1.73
N VAL A 45 -3.05 4.89 2.51
CA VAL A 45 -2.53 3.52 2.64
C VAL A 45 -3.57 2.58 3.26
N MET A 46 -4.32 3.01 4.28
CA MET A 46 -5.40 2.23 4.90
C MET A 46 -6.48 1.87 3.87
N VAL A 47 -6.85 2.80 2.98
CA VAL A 47 -7.78 2.54 1.87
C VAL A 47 -7.22 1.52 0.89
N PHE A 48 -5.93 1.61 0.54
CA PHE A 48 -5.28 0.60 -0.30
C PHE A 48 -5.34 -0.79 0.34
N PHE A 49 -5.02 -0.90 1.64
CA PHE A 49 -5.06 -2.16 2.37
C PHE A 49 -6.47 -2.74 2.44
N ALA A 50 -7.50 -1.92 2.72
CA ALA A 50 -8.88 -2.37 2.72
C ALA A 50 -9.34 -2.90 1.35
N ILE A 51 -9.03 -2.18 0.26
CA ILE A 51 -9.40 -2.64 -1.09
C ILE A 51 -8.60 -3.90 -1.47
N SER A 52 -7.31 -3.95 -1.12
CA SER A 52 -6.47 -5.15 -1.33
C SER A 52 -7.03 -6.35 -0.57
N GLY A 53 -7.44 -6.18 0.69
CA GLY A 53 -8.08 -7.23 1.49
C GLY A 53 -9.28 -7.85 0.78
N TYR A 54 -10.16 -6.99 0.24
CA TYR A 54 -11.33 -7.44 -0.51
C TYR A 54 -10.94 -8.22 -1.79
N LEU A 55 -10.10 -7.62 -2.65
CA LEU A 55 -9.78 -8.20 -3.96
C LEU A 55 -8.90 -9.45 -3.87
N ILE A 56 -7.99 -9.51 -2.90
CA ILE A 56 -7.09 -10.65 -2.73
C ILE A 56 -7.85 -11.84 -2.16
N THR A 57 -8.72 -11.60 -1.18
CA THR A 57 -9.63 -12.63 -0.65
C THR A 57 -10.58 -13.14 -1.73
N ASP A 58 -11.14 -12.23 -2.54
CA ASP A 58 -11.98 -12.59 -3.68
C ASP A 58 -11.23 -13.44 -4.71
N SER A 59 -9.99 -13.09 -5.02
CA SER A 59 -9.18 -13.87 -5.95
C SER A 59 -8.84 -15.25 -5.39
N TRP A 60 -8.68 -15.41 -4.07
CA TRP A 60 -8.49 -16.72 -3.45
C TRP A 60 -9.76 -17.58 -3.56
N GLU A 61 -10.94 -17.03 -3.25
CA GLU A 61 -12.21 -17.76 -3.38
C GLU A 61 -12.48 -18.24 -4.82
N ARG A 62 -12.01 -17.50 -5.83
CA ARG A 62 -12.17 -17.88 -7.25
C ARG A 62 -11.23 -19.01 -7.69
N ASN A 63 -10.01 -19.05 -7.16
CA ASN A 63 -9.00 -20.06 -7.53
C ASN A 63 -8.01 -20.31 -6.36
N PRO A 64 -8.31 -21.27 -5.47
CA PRO A 64 -7.55 -21.54 -4.25
C PRO A 64 -6.32 -22.43 -4.52
N SER A 65 -5.43 -21.98 -5.40
CA SER A 65 -4.15 -22.64 -5.67
C SER A 65 -3.01 -21.81 -5.11
N VAL A 66 -2.28 -22.34 -4.12
CA VAL A 66 -1.18 -21.64 -3.42
C VAL A 66 -0.12 -21.15 -4.42
N GLY A 67 0.35 -22.03 -5.31
CA GLY A 67 1.40 -21.69 -6.28
C GLY A 67 0.96 -20.58 -7.25
N ILE A 68 -0.22 -20.71 -7.85
CA ILE A 68 -0.77 -19.71 -8.78
C ILE A 68 -1.07 -18.41 -8.03
N PHE A 69 -1.57 -18.49 -6.80
CA PHE A 69 -1.84 -17.34 -5.97
C PHE A 69 -0.57 -16.53 -5.76
N PHE A 70 0.48 -17.11 -5.18
CA PHE A 70 1.73 -16.39 -4.92
C PHE A 70 2.44 -15.95 -6.21
N ALA A 71 2.48 -16.77 -7.26
CA ALA A 71 3.07 -16.38 -8.55
C ALA A 71 2.47 -15.07 -9.09
N ASN A 72 1.14 -14.97 -9.08
CA ASN A 72 0.43 -13.75 -9.51
C ASN A 72 0.76 -12.52 -8.65
N ARG A 73 1.05 -12.70 -7.35
CA ARG A 73 1.37 -11.57 -6.44
C ARG A 73 2.83 -11.17 -6.56
N CYS A 74 3.73 -12.13 -6.75
CA CYS A 74 5.13 -11.88 -7.06
C CYS A 74 5.25 -11.12 -8.40
N LEU A 75 4.54 -11.55 -9.44
CA LEU A 75 4.52 -10.84 -10.73
C LEU A 75 3.89 -9.45 -10.65
N ARG A 76 3.04 -9.19 -9.65
CA ARG A 76 2.47 -7.86 -9.41
C ARG A 76 3.47 -6.92 -8.70
N ILE A 77 4.24 -7.42 -7.73
CA ILE A 77 5.07 -6.58 -6.85
C ILE A 77 6.53 -6.52 -7.32
N LEU A 78 7.14 -7.68 -7.58
CA LEU A 78 8.58 -7.78 -7.79
C LEU A 78 9.08 -7.00 -9.01
N PRO A 79 8.41 -6.96 -10.18
CA PRO A 79 8.91 -6.20 -11.32
C PRO A 79 8.99 -4.69 -11.03
N ALA A 80 7.93 -4.13 -10.45
CA ALA A 80 7.90 -2.71 -10.10
C ALA A 80 8.90 -2.38 -8.99
N LEU A 81 9.02 -3.26 -7.98
CA LEU A 81 10.02 -3.14 -6.92
C LEU A 81 11.45 -3.19 -7.46
N ALA A 82 11.72 -4.10 -8.39
CA ALA A 82 13.04 -4.20 -9.02
C ALA A 82 13.40 -2.94 -9.78
N VAL A 83 12.49 -2.45 -10.62
CA VAL A 83 12.69 -1.21 -11.38
C VAL A 83 12.95 -0.03 -10.43
N VAL A 84 12.09 0.18 -9.42
CA VAL A 84 12.27 1.33 -8.52
C VAL A 84 13.55 1.22 -7.69
N THR A 85 13.90 0.03 -7.16
CA THR A 85 15.12 -0.16 -6.37
C THR A 85 16.37 0.05 -7.23
N ILE A 86 16.42 -0.52 -8.43
CA ILE A 86 17.57 -0.40 -9.34
C ILE A 86 17.73 1.05 -9.80
N LEU A 87 16.65 1.70 -10.25
CA LEU A 87 16.73 3.10 -10.68
C LEU A 87 17.12 4.02 -9.52
N THR A 88 16.61 3.76 -8.31
CA THR A 88 16.98 4.56 -7.14
C THR A 88 18.45 4.37 -6.77
N ALA A 89 18.96 3.14 -6.80
CA ALA A 89 20.32 2.80 -6.40
C ALA A 89 21.38 3.19 -7.44
N PHE A 90 21.10 3.03 -8.73
CA PHE A 90 22.12 3.17 -9.78
C PHE A 90 21.95 4.41 -10.66
N VAL A 91 20.79 5.06 -10.62
CA VAL A 91 20.53 6.29 -11.39
C VAL A 91 20.38 7.48 -10.43
N LEU A 92 19.38 7.44 -9.55
CA LEU A 92 19.12 8.56 -8.64
C LEU A 92 20.28 8.75 -7.66
N GLY A 93 20.67 7.71 -6.91
CA GLY A 93 21.70 7.80 -5.88
C GLY A 93 23.00 8.49 -6.33
N PRO A 94 23.68 8.01 -7.40
CA PRO A 94 24.91 8.65 -7.90
C PRO A 94 24.73 10.09 -8.38
N THR A 95 23.52 10.50 -8.79
CA THR A 95 23.25 11.87 -9.29
C THR A 95 23.02 12.89 -8.18
N VAL A 96 22.62 12.45 -6.98
CA VAL A 96 22.27 13.35 -5.87
C VAL A 96 23.08 13.10 -4.59
N THR A 97 24.01 12.15 -4.59
CA THR A 97 24.87 11.84 -3.44
C THR A 97 25.88 12.97 -3.18
N SER A 98 26.20 13.19 -1.91
CA SER A 98 27.28 14.06 -1.45
C SER A 98 28.68 13.42 -1.59
N LEU A 99 28.74 12.10 -1.84
CA LEU A 99 29.99 11.34 -1.97
C LEU A 99 30.56 11.39 -3.39
N SER A 100 31.86 11.07 -3.51
CA SER A 100 32.43 10.79 -4.83
C SER A 100 31.80 9.52 -5.42
N VAL A 101 31.75 9.41 -6.75
CA VAL A 101 31.15 8.25 -7.44
C VAL A 101 31.85 6.94 -7.02
N GLY A 102 33.17 6.96 -6.84
CA GLY A 102 33.94 5.80 -6.40
C GLY A 102 33.60 5.36 -4.96
N ASP A 103 33.47 6.33 -4.05
CA ASP A 103 33.11 6.06 -2.65
C ASP A 103 31.68 5.56 -2.53
N TYR A 104 30.76 6.10 -3.35
CA TYR A 104 29.37 5.67 -3.39
C TYR A 104 29.23 4.18 -3.75
N PHE A 105 29.87 3.75 -4.85
CA PHE A 105 29.79 2.36 -5.32
C PHE A 105 30.56 1.38 -4.44
N SER A 106 31.57 1.85 -3.71
CA SER A 106 32.35 1.04 -2.77
C SER A 106 31.67 0.90 -1.40
N ASN A 107 30.61 1.67 -1.14
CA ASN A 107 29.96 1.70 0.17
C ASN A 107 29.02 0.49 0.38
N PRO A 108 29.12 -0.25 1.50
CA PRO A 108 28.27 -1.41 1.77
C PRO A 108 26.78 -1.07 1.89
N ASN A 109 26.41 0.17 2.21
CA ASN A 109 25.02 0.59 2.30
C ASN A 109 24.30 0.52 0.94
N LEU A 110 25.02 0.58 -0.19
CA LEU A 110 24.43 0.31 -1.50
C LEU A 110 23.89 -1.12 -1.57
N LEU A 111 24.67 -2.11 -1.10
CA LEU A 111 24.25 -3.51 -1.05
C LEU A 111 23.09 -3.73 -0.07
N TYR A 112 23.11 -3.04 1.08
CA TYR A 112 21.99 -3.09 2.02
C TYR A 112 20.71 -2.54 1.40
N PHE A 113 20.80 -1.46 0.63
CA PHE A 113 19.66 -0.92 -0.11
C PHE A 113 19.12 -1.92 -1.15
N LEU A 114 19.97 -2.72 -1.79
CA LEU A 114 19.51 -3.76 -2.73
C LEU A 114 18.72 -4.87 -2.05
N ARG A 115 18.78 -5.03 -0.72
CA ARG A 115 17.92 -5.97 0.02
C ARG A 115 16.43 -5.65 -0.13
N ASN A 116 16.07 -4.43 -0.52
CA ASN A 116 14.70 -4.06 -0.86
C ASN A 116 14.10 -4.95 -1.97
N LEU A 117 14.92 -5.50 -2.88
CA LEU A 117 14.47 -6.46 -3.90
C LEU A 117 13.83 -7.73 -3.31
N TRP A 118 14.16 -8.05 -2.05
CA TRP A 118 13.59 -9.15 -1.28
C TRP A 118 12.59 -8.67 -0.23
N LEU A 119 11.97 -7.50 -0.44
CA LEU A 119 11.02 -6.88 0.50
C LEU A 119 11.62 -6.54 1.88
N TYR A 120 12.95 -6.52 2.00
CA TYR A 120 13.62 -6.13 3.24
C TYR A 120 13.87 -4.63 3.21
N THR A 121 12.97 -3.88 3.85
CA THR A 121 12.90 -2.43 3.71
C THR A 121 14.15 -1.75 4.26
N THR A 122 14.90 -1.08 3.36
CA THR A 122 16.07 -0.26 3.71
C THR A 122 15.88 1.11 3.08
N TYR A 123 15.86 2.16 3.90
CA TYR A 123 15.48 3.50 3.45
C TYR A 123 16.64 4.35 2.94
N PHE A 124 17.88 3.99 3.28
CA PHE A 124 19.05 4.84 3.13
C PHE A 124 19.99 4.40 2.00
N LEU A 125 20.58 5.38 1.33
CA LEU A 125 21.70 5.22 0.40
C LEU A 125 22.88 6.08 0.87
N PRO A 126 24.12 5.72 0.49
CA PRO A 126 25.32 6.47 0.87
C PRO A 126 25.25 7.94 0.42
N GLY A 127 25.30 8.89 1.35
CA GLY A 127 25.39 10.33 1.07
C GLY A 127 24.15 10.94 0.40
N VAL A 128 23.00 10.26 0.39
CA VAL A 128 21.79 10.73 -0.30
C VAL A 128 20.83 11.36 0.70
N PHE A 129 20.43 12.62 0.45
CA PHE A 129 19.42 13.36 1.22
C PHE A 129 19.74 13.52 2.73
N GLU A 130 21.01 13.68 3.08
CA GLU A 130 21.46 13.85 4.47
C GLU A 130 20.88 15.10 5.15
N HIS A 131 20.61 16.16 4.37
CA HIS A 131 20.14 17.46 4.85
C HIS A 131 18.63 17.69 4.68
N ASN A 132 17.88 16.66 4.27
CA ASN A 132 16.42 16.77 4.11
C ASN A 132 15.70 16.78 5.46
N PRO A 133 14.46 17.32 5.54
CA PRO A 133 13.65 17.31 6.76
C PRO A 133 13.45 15.91 7.37
N ILE A 134 13.40 14.88 6.51
CA ILE A 134 13.51 13.47 6.92
C ILE A 134 14.87 12.97 6.41
N PRO A 135 15.90 12.97 7.26
CA PRO A 135 17.27 12.72 6.81
C PRO A 135 17.42 11.27 6.34
N ASN A 136 18.18 11.07 5.26
CA ASN A 136 18.58 9.77 4.71
C ASN A 136 17.42 8.89 4.20
N ALA A 137 16.17 9.36 4.20
CA ALA A 137 15.03 8.60 3.71
C ALA A 137 14.88 8.80 2.19
N VAL A 138 15.41 7.87 1.41
CA VAL A 138 15.35 7.92 -0.06
C VAL A 138 13.99 7.47 -0.59
N ASN A 139 13.44 6.41 0.00
CA ASN A 139 12.13 5.89 -0.40
C ASN A 139 11.30 5.45 0.81
N GLY A 140 10.61 6.42 1.41
CA GLY A 140 9.75 6.19 2.55
C GLY A 140 8.51 5.35 2.27
N SER A 141 8.15 5.09 1.00
CA SER A 141 6.90 4.37 0.66
C SER A 141 7.06 2.84 0.66
N LEU A 142 8.29 2.32 0.67
CA LEU A 142 8.57 0.87 0.62
C LEU A 142 8.04 0.09 1.83
N TRP A 143 7.86 0.75 2.97
CA TRP A 143 7.47 0.15 4.25
C TRP A 143 6.19 -0.70 4.18
N SER A 144 5.27 -0.34 3.28
CA SER A 144 3.96 -0.99 3.18
C SER A 144 3.98 -2.33 2.43
N LEU A 145 5.06 -2.62 1.69
CA LEU A 145 5.13 -3.81 0.82
C LEU A 145 5.26 -5.12 1.61
N ALA A 146 6.13 -5.15 2.64
CA ALA A 146 6.30 -6.34 3.47
C ALA A 146 5.02 -6.71 4.24
N PRO A 147 4.31 -5.77 4.90
CA PRO A 147 2.98 -6.02 5.46
C PRO A 147 1.95 -6.50 4.42
N GLU A 148 1.94 -5.93 3.21
CA GLU A 148 1.00 -6.39 2.15
C GLU A 148 1.28 -7.86 1.78
N PHE A 149 2.55 -8.24 1.65
CA PHE A 149 2.93 -9.63 1.35
C PHE A 149 2.58 -10.58 2.50
N LEU A 150 2.76 -10.16 3.76
CA LEU A 150 2.32 -10.91 4.94
C LEU A 150 0.79 -11.10 4.97
N CYS A 151 0.02 -10.11 4.52
CA CYS A 151 -1.43 -10.29 4.34
C CYS A 151 -1.75 -11.37 3.30
N TYR A 152 -0.95 -11.50 2.23
CA TYR A 152 -1.14 -12.57 1.26
C TYR A 152 -0.89 -13.95 1.87
N THR A 153 0.13 -14.09 2.71
CA THR A 153 0.39 -15.35 3.42
C THR A 153 -0.73 -15.68 4.40
N ILE A 154 -1.29 -14.68 5.10
CA ILE A 154 -2.48 -14.86 5.95
C ILE A 154 -3.68 -15.35 5.13
N VAL A 155 -3.96 -14.73 3.98
CA VAL A 155 -5.07 -15.16 3.11
C VAL A 155 -4.88 -16.58 2.63
N ALA A 156 -3.67 -16.98 2.23
CA ALA A 156 -3.40 -18.35 1.83
C ALA A 156 -3.56 -19.33 3.01
N ALA A 157 -2.99 -19.02 4.17
CA ALA A 157 -3.06 -19.89 5.35
C ALA A 157 -4.50 -20.06 5.86
N VAL A 158 -5.23 -18.96 6.07
CA VAL A 158 -6.66 -18.99 6.45
C VAL A 158 -7.50 -19.58 5.32
N GLY A 159 -7.14 -19.31 4.08
CA GLY A 159 -7.82 -19.80 2.89
C GLY A 159 -7.76 -21.31 2.69
N LEU A 160 -6.75 -21.99 3.24
CA LEU A 160 -6.65 -23.45 3.27
C LEU A 160 -7.54 -24.07 4.37
N SER A 161 -8.00 -23.28 5.35
CA SER A 161 -8.91 -23.74 6.39
C SER A 161 -10.36 -23.84 5.90
N SER A 162 -11.22 -24.42 6.74
CA SER A 162 -12.66 -24.57 6.50
C SER A 162 -13.31 -23.25 6.09
N PRO A 163 -14.08 -23.19 4.99
CA PRO A 163 -14.76 -21.97 4.54
C PRO A 163 -15.59 -21.27 5.62
N TYR A 164 -16.21 -22.05 6.52
CA TYR A 164 -17.04 -21.55 7.61
C TYR A 164 -16.23 -20.83 8.69
N LEU A 165 -14.94 -21.17 8.87
CA LEU A 165 -14.07 -20.59 9.90
C LEU A 165 -13.31 -19.35 9.41
N ARG A 166 -13.22 -19.14 8.09
CA ARG A 166 -12.41 -18.05 7.51
C ARG A 166 -12.85 -16.67 8.01
N GLY A 167 -14.16 -16.40 7.99
CA GLY A 167 -14.71 -15.12 8.45
C GLY A 167 -14.36 -14.84 9.93
N TYR A 168 -14.51 -15.86 10.79
CA TYR A 168 -14.16 -15.76 12.21
C TYR A 168 -12.66 -15.61 12.43
N ALA A 169 -11.82 -16.30 11.66
CA ALA A 169 -10.36 -16.15 11.72
C ALA A 169 -9.93 -14.72 11.38
N PHE A 170 -10.46 -14.15 10.30
CA PHE A 170 -10.19 -12.75 9.94
C PHE A 170 -10.72 -11.77 10.98
N PHE A 171 -11.87 -12.04 11.59
CA PHE A 171 -12.40 -11.22 12.68
C PHE A 171 -11.51 -11.29 13.94
N ALA A 172 -11.08 -12.49 14.35
CA ALA A 172 -10.17 -12.65 15.49
C ALA A 172 -8.83 -11.94 15.26
N LEU A 173 -8.27 -12.05 14.04
CA LEU A 173 -7.07 -11.31 13.65
C LEU A 173 -7.29 -9.79 13.69
N PHE A 174 -8.43 -9.31 13.18
CA PHE A 174 -8.80 -7.89 13.26
C PHE A 174 -8.82 -7.40 14.71
N ILE A 175 -9.49 -8.13 15.60
CA ILE A 175 -9.56 -7.76 17.03
C ILE A 175 -8.17 -7.76 17.67
N GLY A 176 -7.34 -8.77 17.40
CA GLY A 176 -5.96 -8.83 17.92
C GLY A 176 -5.09 -7.66 17.46
N LEU A 177 -5.16 -7.32 16.17
CA LEU A 177 -4.41 -6.18 15.61
C LEU A 177 -4.93 -4.83 16.13
N ALA A 178 -6.25 -4.67 16.26
CA ALA A 178 -6.86 -3.47 16.82
C ALA A 178 -6.49 -3.29 18.30
N ALA A 179 -6.49 -4.37 19.08
CA ALA A 179 -6.04 -4.36 20.47
C ALA A 179 -4.55 -4.00 20.59
N ALA A 180 -3.69 -4.51 19.71
CA ALA A 180 -2.28 -4.14 19.66
C ALA A 180 -2.08 -2.65 19.35
N CYS A 181 -2.84 -2.10 18.40
CA CYS A 181 -2.79 -0.66 18.09
C CYS A 181 -3.32 0.20 19.24
N PHE A 182 -4.35 -0.25 19.94
CA PHE A 182 -4.88 0.44 21.12
C PHE A 182 -3.89 0.43 22.28
N TYR A 183 -3.13 -0.66 22.45
CA TYR A 183 -2.12 -0.80 23.49
C TYR A 183 -0.82 -0.03 23.18
N TYR A 184 -0.52 0.22 21.90
CA TYR A 184 0.73 0.83 21.45
C TYR A 184 1.13 2.13 22.17
N PRO A 185 0.25 3.13 22.38
CA PRO A 185 0.63 4.37 23.06
C PRO A 185 1.11 4.16 24.52
N SER A 186 0.71 3.05 25.14
CA SER A 186 1.10 2.67 26.51
C SER A 186 2.33 1.76 26.55
N TYR A 187 2.83 1.31 25.39
CA TYR A 187 3.96 0.41 25.30
C TYR A 187 5.28 1.20 25.37
N THR A 188 6.08 0.93 26.40
CA THR A 188 7.39 1.57 26.64
C THR A 188 8.58 0.63 26.40
N GLY A 189 8.32 -0.57 25.88
CA GLY A 189 9.36 -1.56 25.59
C GLY A 189 10.15 -1.26 24.31
N PRO A 190 11.14 -2.13 23.98
CA PRO A 190 11.91 -1.98 22.74
C PRO A 190 11.02 -2.13 21.51
N GLN A 191 11.39 -1.48 20.40
CA GLN A 191 10.67 -1.64 19.13
C GLN A 191 10.64 -3.11 18.71
N ILE A 192 9.45 -3.61 18.41
CA ILE A 192 9.25 -4.98 17.96
C ILE A 192 9.34 -4.96 16.44
N VAL A 193 10.51 -5.31 15.90
CA VAL A 193 10.76 -5.27 14.45
C VAL A 193 10.75 -6.69 13.90
N PHE A 194 9.88 -6.94 12.92
CA PHE A 194 9.85 -8.18 12.14
C PHE A 194 10.18 -7.87 10.69
N TYR A 195 11.22 -8.50 10.14
CA TYR A 195 11.63 -8.32 8.75
C TYR A 195 11.78 -6.84 8.33
N ALA A 196 12.54 -6.08 9.13
CA ALA A 196 12.77 -4.63 8.94
C ALA A 196 11.51 -3.75 8.96
N THR A 197 10.40 -4.26 9.49
CA THR A 197 9.15 -3.51 9.66
C THR A 197 8.72 -3.52 11.13
N ASP A 198 8.34 -2.36 11.65
CA ASP A 198 7.79 -2.24 13.00
C ASP A 198 6.42 -2.95 13.09
N ALA A 199 6.24 -3.78 14.11
CA ALA A 199 5.06 -4.62 14.26
C ALA A 199 3.78 -3.81 14.50
N PHE A 200 3.85 -2.70 15.24
CA PHE A 200 2.70 -1.84 15.48
C PHE A 200 2.34 -1.05 14.22
N GLN A 201 3.35 -0.58 13.48
CA GLN A 201 3.15 0.06 12.19
C GLN A 201 2.50 -0.91 11.18
N ALA A 202 2.98 -2.15 11.10
CA ALA A 202 2.36 -3.18 10.26
C ALA A 202 0.92 -3.47 10.72
N ALA A 203 0.69 -3.64 12.02
CA ALA A 203 -0.65 -3.87 12.57
C ALA A 203 -1.64 -2.76 12.20
N SER A 204 -1.17 -1.51 12.20
CA SER A 204 -1.99 -0.33 11.91
C SER A 204 -2.63 -0.35 10.52
N VAL A 205 -1.98 -0.97 9.52
CA VAL A 205 -2.51 -1.10 8.15
C VAL A 205 -3.13 -2.47 7.90
N MET A 206 -2.57 -3.52 8.50
CA MET A 206 -3.07 -4.89 8.33
C MET A 206 -4.49 -5.04 8.86
N MET A 207 -4.89 -4.34 9.93
CA MET A 207 -6.27 -4.40 10.42
C MET A 207 -7.30 -3.97 9.36
N PHE A 208 -6.99 -2.98 8.53
CA PHE A 208 -7.87 -2.54 7.44
C PHE A 208 -7.95 -3.57 6.31
N PHE A 209 -6.86 -4.29 6.04
CA PHE A 209 -6.89 -5.43 5.14
C PHE A 209 -7.85 -6.52 5.64
N MET A 210 -7.84 -6.81 6.95
CA MET A 210 -8.78 -7.79 7.54
C MET A 210 -10.24 -7.35 7.34
N VAL A 211 -10.54 -6.06 7.53
CA VAL A 211 -11.88 -5.50 7.24
C VAL A 211 -12.28 -5.74 5.78
N GLY A 212 -11.38 -5.47 4.83
CA GLY A 212 -11.60 -5.75 3.41
C GLY A 212 -11.90 -7.22 3.12
N ALA A 213 -11.14 -8.12 3.73
CA ALA A 213 -11.35 -9.57 3.62
C ALA A 213 -12.72 -9.99 4.20
N MET A 214 -13.09 -9.46 5.35
CA MET A 214 -14.39 -9.70 5.99
C MET A 214 -15.57 -9.22 5.12
N ILE A 215 -15.48 -8.02 4.54
CA ILE A 215 -16.48 -7.50 3.59
C ILE A 215 -16.70 -8.50 2.45
N ARG A 216 -15.62 -9.12 1.94
CA ARG A 216 -15.72 -10.12 0.89
C ARG A 216 -16.37 -11.42 1.36
N LEU A 217 -15.92 -11.96 2.49
CA LEU A 217 -16.38 -13.25 3.02
C LEU A 217 -17.83 -13.20 3.50
N PHE A 218 -18.24 -12.14 4.20
CA PHE A 218 -19.62 -11.92 4.63
C PHE A 218 -20.53 -11.38 3.52
N ARG A 219 -20.01 -11.26 2.28
CA ARG A 219 -20.77 -10.83 1.09
C ARG A 219 -21.47 -9.49 1.29
N ILE A 220 -20.86 -8.58 2.06
CA ILE A 220 -21.43 -7.25 2.32
C ILE A 220 -21.50 -6.49 0.99
N PRO A 221 -22.68 -5.95 0.62
CA PRO A 221 -22.86 -5.28 -0.66
C PRO A 221 -22.07 -3.96 -0.71
N LEU A 222 -20.99 -3.93 -1.48
CA LEU A 222 -20.29 -2.69 -1.83
C LEU A 222 -21.04 -1.94 -2.94
N ASN A 223 -22.00 -1.10 -2.55
CA ASN A 223 -22.65 -0.13 -3.45
C ASN A 223 -21.86 1.19 -3.47
N VAL A 224 -20.62 1.13 -3.93
CA VAL A 224 -19.83 2.34 -4.22
C VAL A 224 -20.32 2.86 -5.57
N TYR A 225 -21.33 3.72 -5.58
CA TYR A 225 -21.83 4.37 -6.81
C TYR A 225 -21.21 5.77 -6.92
N VAL A 226 -20.08 5.86 -7.63
CA VAL A 226 -19.52 7.15 -8.04
C VAL A 226 -20.15 7.47 -9.39
N ARG A 227 -21.06 8.46 -9.45
CA ARG A 227 -21.53 8.96 -10.75
C ARG A 227 -20.31 9.52 -11.49
N PRO A 228 -20.02 9.09 -12.73
CA PRO A 228 -19.05 9.82 -13.53
C PRO A 228 -19.52 11.28 -13.66
N PRO A 229 -18.63 12.27 -13.54
CA PRO A 229 -19.00 13.65 -13.75
C PRO A 229 -19.52 13.82 -15.18
N CYS A 230 -20.84 13.99 -15.28
CA CYS A 230 -21.60 14.55 -16.38
C CYS A 230 -21.19 14.13 -17.81
N SER A 231 -21.79 13.05 -18.35
CA SER A 231 -21.95 12.89 -19.80
C SER A 231 -23.28 13.44 -20.31
N SER A 232 -24.04 14.17 -19.49
CA SER A 232 -25.39 14.66 -19.83
C SER A 232 -25.39 16.07 -20.43
N ALA A 233 -24.33 16.49 -21.13
CA ALA A 233 -24.25 17.82 -21.73
C ALA A 233 -24.00 17.82 -23.26
N ILE A 234 -24.02 16.67 -23.94
CA ILE A 234 -23.75 16.63 -25.40
C ILE A 234 -24.94 16.09 -26.23
N SER A 235 -25.97 15.49 -25.62
CA SER A 235 -27.12 15.00 -26.39
C SER A 235 -28.22 16.04 -26.65
N SER A 236 -28.24 17.19 -25.96
CA SER A 236 -29.33 18.18 -26.14
C SER A 236 -29.06 19.28 -27.18
N SER A 237 -27.94 19.24 -27.91
CA SER A 237 -27.63 20.26 -28.95
C SER A 237 -27.63 19.72 -30.38
N ARG A 238 -27.93 18.43 -30.58
CA ARG A 238 -28.07 17.81 -31.91
C ARG A 238 -29.52 17.66 -32.39
N GLU A 239 -30.51 17.68 -31.49
CA GLU A 239 -31.92 17.59 -31.89
C GLU A 239 -32.51 18.94 -32.35
N ASP A 240 -32.04 20.07 -31.81
CA ASP A 240 -32.53 21.40 -32.22
C ASP A 240 -32.05 21.85 -33.61
N ARG A 241 -31.03 21.19 -34.18
CA ARG A 241 -30.46 21.52 -35.50
C ARG A 241 -31.05 20.72 -36.66
N LEU A 242 -31.94 19.76 -36.37
CA LEU A 242 -32.60 18.93 -37.39
C LEU A 242 -34.07 19.32 -37.63
N MET A 243 -34.61 20.27 -36.85
CA MET A 243 -35.99 20.77 -36.99
C MET A 243 -36.07 22.16 -37.68
N SER A 244 -34.96 22.66 -38.22
CA SER A 244 -34.85 24.01 -38.79
C SER A 244 -34.15 24.08 -40.16
N GLY A 245 -34.12 22.98 -40.92
CA GLY A 245 -33.56 22.90 -42.28
C GLY A 245 -34.53 22.30 -43.28
#